data_AF-A0A9Q9P1K5-F1
#
_entry.id   AF-A0A9Q9P1K5-F1
#
_cell.length_a   1.000
_cell.length_b   1.000
_cell.length_c   1.000
_cell.angle_alpha   90.00
_cell.angle_beta   90.00
_cell.angle_gamma   90.00
#
_symmetry.space_group_name_H-M   'P 1'
#
loop_
_entity.id
_entity.type
_entity.pdbx_description
1 polymer ?
#
loop_
_entity_poly.entity_id
_entity_poly.type
_entity_poly.pdbx_seq_one_letter_code
_entity_poly.pdbx_strand_id
1 'polypeptide(L)'
;MDGQVIIGKYRYLIQAKRYRGHIALQHVQEFEKLLKRHNCRGLFCHTGKTGAGSKSVSIASERMEIISGQRLIDLLTPGSSFTIATAPQTMMKRTAATLETSTIVKDAGKENRYHES
;
A
#
# COMPACT_ATOMS: atom_id res chain seq x y z
N MET A 1 2.32 12.63 12.29
CA MET A 1 1.37 11.54 11.96
C MET A 1 0.01 12.20 11.93
N ASP A 2 -0.70 12.03 10.82
CA ASP A 2 -1.88 12.85 10.50
C ASP A 2 -3.18 12.03 10.58
N GLY A 3 -3.06 10.70 10.67
CA GLY A 3 -4.18 9.81 10.86
C GLY A 3 -3.76 8.35 10.90
N GLN A 4 -4.73 7.48 11.06
CA GLN A 4 -4.55 6.04 11.00
C GLN A 4 -5.80 5.38 10.44
N VAL A 5 -5.64 4.21 9.83
CA VAL A 5 -6.73 3.42 9.28
C VAL A 5 -6.44 1.94 9.47
N ILE A 6 -7.49 1.13 9.57
CA ILE A 6 -7.38 -0.33 9.53
C ILE A 6 -7.80 -0.77 8.13
N ILE A 7 -6.92 -1.51 7.44
CA ILE A 7 -7.21 -2.11 6.13
C ILE A 7 -6.99 -3.62 6.26
N GLY A 8 -8.08 -4.38 6.13
CA GLY A 8 -8.11 -5.79 6.50
C GLY A 8 -7.74 -5.95 7.99
N LYS A 9 -6.71 -6.75 8.27
CA LYS A 9 -6.20 -6.98 9.64
C LYS A 9 -5.03 -6.07 10.05
N TYR A 10 -4.61 -5.16 9.18
CA TYR A 10 -3.39 -4.37 9.39
C TYR A 10 -3.71 -2.91 9.70
N ARG A 11 -3.01 -2.36 10.69
CA ARG A 11 -3.02 -0.93 11.01
C ARG A 11 -2.03 -0.19 10.11
N TYR A 12 -2.54 0.85 9.46
CA TYR A 12 -1.77 1.79 8.66
C TYR A 12 -1.73 3.15 9.36
N LEU A 13 -0.52 3.70 9.51
CA LEU A 13 -0.34 5.10 9.85
C LEU A 13 -0.39 5.93 8.57
N ILE A 14 -0.93 7.14 8.65
CA ILE A 14 -1.03 8.05 7.51
C ILE A 14 -0.19 9.29 7.80
N GLN A 15 0.63 9.66 6.84
CA GLN A 15 1.34 10.94 6.82
C GLN A 15 1.12 11.60 5.46
N ALA A 16 0.45 12.73 5.46
CA ALA A 16 0.23 13.60 4.32
C ALA A 16 1.17 14.83 4.39
N LYS A 17 1.88 15.13 3.30
CA LYS A 17 2.74 16.31 3.22
C LYS A 17 2.53 17.06 1.91
N ARG A 18 2.16 18.35 2.02
CA ARG A 18 2.03 19.25 0.88
C ARG A 18 3.38 19.92 0.59
N TYR A 19 3.94 19.64 -0.58
CA TYR A 19 5.21 20.25 -1.05
C TYR A 19 4.95 21.14 -2.25
N ARG A 20 5.72 22.23 -2.38
CA ARG A 20 5.73 23.10 -3.57
C ARG A 20 6.72 22.63 -4.65
N GLY A 21 7.66 21.75 -4.29
CA GLY A 21 8.74 21.29 -5.16
C GLY A 21 9.03 19.80 -4.95
N HIS A 22 10.29 19.43 -4.75
CA HIS A 22 10.66 18.05 -4.45
C HIS A 22 10.29 17.67 -3.01
N ILE A 23 9.95 16.40 -2.81
CA ILE A 23 9.76 15.88 -1.46
C ILE A 23 11.10 15.81 -0.71
N ALA A 24 11.06 16.01 0.60
CA ALA A 24 12.25 15.87 1.44
C ALA A 24 12.47 14.39 1.77
N LEU A 25 13.63 13.85 1.40
CA LEU A 25 14.03 12.47 1.70
C LEU A 25 13.97 12.15 3.20
N GLN A 26 14.38 13.12 4.03
CA GLN A 26 14.35 13.00 5.47
C GLN A 26 12.96 12.66 6.02
N HIS A 27 11.90 13.28 5.50
CA HIS A 27 10.54 13.00 5.95
C HIS A 27 10.09 11.57 5.65
N VAL A 28 10.55 11.02 4.52
CA VAL A 28 10.26 9.64 4.13
C VAL A 28 10.99 8.68 5.09
N GLN A 29 12.26 8.95 5.38
CA GLN A 29 13.07 8.14 6.31
C GLN A 29 12.55 8.18 7.75
N GLU A 30 12.15 9.35 8.24
CA GLU A 30 11.56 9.53 9.57
C GLU A 30 10.27 8.74 9.70
N PHE A 31 9.41 8.80 8.67
CA PHE A 31 8.18 8.04 8.65
C PHE A 31 8.47 6.53 8.65
N GLU A 32 9.42 6.06 7.84
CA GLU A 32 9.78 4.65 7.85
C GLU A 32 10.34 4.16 9.20
N LYS A 33 11.16 4.97 9.87
CA LYS A 33 11.63 4.68 11.24
C LYS A 33 10.46 4.52 12.21
N LEU A 34 9.44 5.37 12.09
CA LEU A 34 8.22 5.29 12.88
C LEU A 34 7.47 3.96 12.60
N LEU A 35 7.30 3.59 11.34
CA LEU A 35 6.63 2.34 10.97
C LEU A 35 7.34 1.10 11.54
N LYS A 36 8.68 1.08 11.46
CA LYS A 36 9.51 0.02 12.04
C LYS A 36 9.36 -0.08 13.55
N ARG A 37 9.42 1.07 14.25
CA ARG A 37 9.27 1.13 15.71
C ARG A 37 7.92 0.58 16.18
N HIS A 38 6.86 0.86 15.45
CA HIS A 38 5.50 0.44 15.82
C HIS A 38 5.04 -0.87 15.16
N ASN A 39 5.93 -1.56 14.43
CA ASN A 39 5.65 -2.76 13.64
C ASN A 39 4.34 -2.64 12.84
N CYS A 40 4.15 -1.51 12.17
CA CYS A 40 2.94 -1.19 11.42
C CYS A 40 3.26 -0.84 9.97
N ARG A 41 2.22 -0.63 9.18
CA ARG A 41 2.34 -0.16 7.79
C ARG A 41 2.06 1.33 7.69
N GLY A 42 2.42 1.95 6.58
CA GLY A 42 2.26 3.38 6.40
C GLY A 42 1.85 3.79 5.00
N LEU A 43 0.98 4.80 4.93
CA LEU A 43 0.65 5.53 3.72
C LEU A 43 1.30 6.90 3.81
N PHE A 44 2.23 7.17 2.90
CA PHE A 44 2.88 8.47 2.77
C PHE A 44 2.30 9.21 1.56
N CYS A 45 1.34 10.11 1.82
CA CYS A 45 0.66 10.90 0.81
C CYS A 45 1.40 12.21 0.56
N HIS A 46 1.64 12.61 -0.70
CA HIS A 46 2.28 13.90 -0.96
C HIS A 46 1.92 14.57 -2.28
N THR A 47 2.10 15.89 -2.35
CA THR A 47 1.86 16.72 -3.55
C THR A 47 3.15 17.22 -4.25
N GLY A 48 4.33 16.71 -3.87
CA GLY A 48 5.62 17.10 -4.48
C GLY A 48 6.10 16.19 -5.61
N LYS A 49 7.18 16.61 -6.30
CA LYS A 49 7.95 15.77 -7.23
C LYS A 49 8.79 14.76 -6.45
N THR A 50 8.76 13.50 -6.87
CA THR A 50 9.58 12.45 -6.28
C THR A 50 10.97 12.48 -6.91
N GLY A 51 11.97 12.98 -6.18
CA GLY A 51 13.37 12.92 -6.61
C GLY A 51 13.93 11.49 -6.61
N ALA A 52 15.05 11.24 -7.30
CA ALA A 52 15.64 9.91 -7.44
C ALA A 52 15.86 9.21 -6.09
N GLY A 53 16.42 9.90 -5.08
CA GLY A 53 16.67 9.33 -3.76
C GLY A 53 15.42 8.93 -2.99
N SER A 54 14.31 9.67 -3.15
CA SER A 54 13.04 9.33 -2.50
C SER A 54 12.31 8.19 -3.20
N LYS A 55 12.49 8.04 -4.52
CA LYS A 55 12.05 6.84 -5.25
C LYS A 55 12.78 5.60 -4.71
N SER A 56 14.09 5.67 -4.54
CA SER A 56 14.90 4.54 -4.03
C SER A 56 14.45 4.08 -2.64
N VAL A 57 14.19 5.00 -1.70
CA VAL A 57 13.71 4.65 -0.35
C VAL A 57 12.28 4.09 -0.38
N SER A 58 11.40 4.65 -1.21
CA SER A 58 10.05 4.10 -1.38
C SER A 58 10.06 2.68 -1.92
N ILE A 59 10.92 2.39 -2.89
CA ILE A 59 11.06 1.07 -3.51
C ILE A 59 11.67 0.08 -2.51
N ALA A 60 12.55 0.54 -1.64
CA ALA A 60 13.21 -0.29 -0.64
C ALA A 60 12.36 -0.62 0.59
N SER A 61 11.24 0.08 0.82
CA SER A 61 10.41 -0.15 2.00
C SER A 61 9.28 -1.14 1.73
N GLU A 62 9.30 -2.28 2.40
CA GLU A 62 8.20 -3.27 2.33
C GLU A 62 6.94 -2.85 3.13
N ARG A 63 7.02 -1.77 3.92
CA ARG A 63 5.96 -1.37 4.88
C ARG A 63 5.30 -0.04 4.56
N MET A 64 5.91 0.74 3.68
CA MET A 64 5.48 2.08 3.36
C MET A 64 5.05 2.15 1.91
N GLU A 65 3.89 2.72 1.68
CA GLU A 65 3.38 2.99 0.35
C GLU A 65 3.32 4.49 0.11
N ILE A 66 3.89 4.94 -1.02
CA ILE A 66 3.82 6.33 -1.44
C ILE A 66 2.61 6.53 -2.35
N ILE A 67 1.77 7.49 -1.98
CA ILE A 67 0.60 7.93 -2.76
C ILE A 67 0.86 9.36 -3.23
N SER A 68 1.08 9.53 -4.53
CA SER A 68 1.41 10.83 -5.13
C SER A 68 1.01 10.89 -6.60
N GLY A 69 1.03 12.09 -7.17
CA GLY A 69 0.70 12.31 -8.59
C GLY A 69 -0.67 11.73 -8.93
N GLN A 70 -0.73 10.96 -10.03
CA GLN A 70 -1.97 10.34 -10.50
C GLN A 70 -2.64 9.47 -9.43
N ARG A 71 -1.87 8.73 -8.62
CA ARG A 71 -2.44 7.91 -7.55
C ARG A 71 -3.21 8.71 -6.51
N LEU A 72 -2.79 9.94 -6.24
CA LEU A 72 -3.51 10.83 -5.33
C LEU A 72 -4.79 11.36 -5.98
N ILE A 73 -4.77 11.60 -7.29
CA ILE A 73 -5.97 11.98 -8.06
C ILE A 73 -6.96 10.81 -8.07
N ASP A 74 -6.51 9.60 -8.35
CA ASP A 74 -7.36 8.40 -8.38
C ASP A 74 -8.00 8.14 -7.01
N LEU A 75 -7.26 8.33 -5.91
CA LEU A 75 -7.78 8.21 -4.55
C LEU A 75 -8.90 9.21 -4.24
N LEU A 76 -8.82 10.42 -4.81
CA LEU A 76 -9.77 11.51 -4.54
C LEU A 76 -10.92 11.58 -5.56
N THR A 77 -10.81 10.86 -6.66
CA THR A 77 -11.80 10.89 -7.75
C THR A 77 -12.89 9.86 -7.48
N PRO A 78 -14.16 10.28 -7.31
CA PRO A 78 -15.26 9.35 -7.14
C PRO A 78 -15.36 8.38 -8.32
N GLY A 79 -15.50 7.08 -8.04
CA GLY A 79 -15.59 6.04 -9.07
C GLY A 79 -14.25 5.58 -9.64
N SER A 80 -13.14 6.23 -9.30
CA SER A 80 -11.81 5.72 -9.63
C SER A 80 -11.45 4.54 -8.73
N SER A 81 -10.87 3.50 -9.34
CA SER A 81 -10.29 2.39 -8.59
C SER A 81 -8.93 2.78 -8.03
N PHE A 82 -8.73 2.58 -6.73
CA PHE A 82 -7.45 2.78 -6.08
C PHE A 82 -7.05 1.52 -5.32
N THR A 83 -5.83 1.06 -5.55
CA THR A 83 -5.27 -0.12 -4.90
C THR A 83 -4.10 0.29 -4.03
N ILE A 84 -4.10 -0.21 -2.79
CA ILE A 84 -2.95 -0.21 -1.90
C ILE A 84 -2.26 -1.55 -2.11
N ALA A 85 -0.94 -1.57 -2.22
CA ALA A 85 -0.18 -2.81 -2.26
C ALA A 85 -0.39 -3.53 -0.91
N THR A 86 -1.44 -4.34 -0.82
CA THR A 86 -1.62 -5.29 0.27
C THR A 86 -0.40 -6.19 0.24
N ALA A 87 0.48 -6.02 1.24
CA ALA A 87 1.83 -6.55 1.14
C ALA A 87 1.89 -8.03 0.70
N PRO A 88 2.96 -8.41 -0.01
CA PRO A 88 3.34 -9.80 -0.13
C PRO A 88 3.41 -10.45 1.25
N GLN A 89 3.02 -11.72 1.33
CA GLN A 89 2.90 -12.55 2.53
C GLN A 89 4.23 -12.82 3.28
N THR A 90 5.27 -12.00 3.14
CA THR A 90 6.60 -12.32 3.67
C THR A 90 6.77 -11.84 5.12
N MET A 91 5.81 -12.19 5.97
CA MET A 91 6.03 -12.31 7.42
C MET A 91 5.57 -13.70 7.91
N MET A 92 5.72 -14.72 7.06
CA MET A 92 5.93 -16.10 7.47
C MET A 92 7.13 -16.63 6.68
N LYS A 93 8.26 -16.78 7.36
CA LYS A 93 9.49 -17.50 7.00
C LYS A 93 10.00 -17.35 5.55
N ARG A 94 11.22 -16.82 5.42
CA ARG A 94 12.09 -17.17 4.30
C ARG A 94 12.30 -18.69 4.31
N THR A 95 11.58 -19.40 3.46
CA THR A 95 11.99 -20.64 2.81
C THR A 95 11.55 -20.54 1.36
N ALA A 96 12.45 -20.92 0.45
CA ALA A 96 12.31 -20.73 -0.98
C ALA A 96 11.08 -21.45 -1.57
N ALA A 97 10.62 -20.92 -2.70
CA ALA A 97 9.53 -21.38 -3.56
C ALA A 97 8.12 -20.89 -3.20
N THR A 98 7.58 -19.98 -4.03
CA THR A 98 6.44 -20.23 -4.93
C THR A 98 5.78 -18.89 -5.26
N LEU A 99 5.95 -18.48 -6.53
CA LEU A 99 5.18 -17.43 -7.19
C LEU A 99 3.86 -18.05 -7.63
N GLU A 100 2.74 -17.61 -7.10
CA GLU A 100 1.44 -17.84 -7.74
C GLU A 100 0.60 -16.56 -7.65
N THR A 101 0.18 -16.10 -8.82
CA THR A 101 -0.54 -14.84 -9.05
C THR A 101 -2.03 -15.09 -8.87
N SER A 102 -2.69 -14.47 -7.89
CA SER A 102 -4.15 -14.59 -7.77
C SER A 102 -4.87 -13.51 -8.59
N THR A 103 -5.33 -13.91 -9.77
CA THR A 103 -6.35 -13.21 -10.56
C THR A 103 -7.71 -13.34 -9.87
N ILE A 104 -8.34 -12.22 -9.50
CA ILE A 104 -9.72 -12.21 -9.00
C ILE A 104 -10.66 -12.25 -10.20
N VAL A 105 -11.24 -13.42 -10.49
CA VAL A 105 -12.39 -13.57 -11.38
C VAL A 105 -13.68 -13.33 -10.59
N LYS A 106 -14.60 -12.59 -11.23
CA LYS A 106 -15.91 -12.22 -10.69
C LYS A 106 -16.79 -13.45 -10.50
N ASP A 107 -17.48 -13.51 -9.36
CA ASP A 107 -18.65 -14.36 -9.15
C ASP A 107 -19.67 -14.14 -10.25
N ALA A 108 -20.10 -15.24 -10.88
CA ALA A 108 -21.38 -15.35 -11.56
C ALA A 108 -22.01 -16.66 -11.08
N GLY A 109 -22.99 -16.53 -10.18
CA GLY A 109 -23.65 -17.67 -9.54
C GLY A 109 -24.48 -18.55 -10.49
N LYS A 110 -24.71 -19.79 -10.06
CA LYS A 110 -26.05 -20.38 -9.81
C LYS A 110 -25.92 -21.83 -9.33
N GLU A 111 -26.17 -21.99 -8.04
CA GLU A 111 -27.08 -22.97 -7.39
C GLU A 111 -27.16 -24.45 -7.86
N ASN A 112 -26.73 -25.30 -6.93
CA ASN A 112 -27.11 -26.69 -6.61
C ASN A 112 -28.22 -27.39 -7.41
N ARG A 113 -27.97 -28.67 -7.76
CA ARG A 113 -28.73 -29.81 -7.18
C ARG A 113 -28.00 -31.15 -7.36
N TYR A 114 -28.01 -31.94 -6.28
CA TYR A 114 -27.55 -33.32 -6.18
C TYR A 114 -28.62 -34.32 -6.72
N HIS A 115 -28.12 -35.45 -7.21
CA HIS A 115 -28.66 -36.84 -7.26
C HIS A 115 -30.12 -37.11 -7.65
N GLU A 116 -30.33 -38.08 -8.55
CA GLU A 116 -30.87 -39.41 -8.15
C GLU A 116 -30.67 -40.50 -9.23
N SER A 117 -30.33 -41.70 -8.73
CA SER A 117 -30.46 -43.08 -9.29
C SER A 117 -29.79 -43.49 -10.60
#